data_AF-A0A554WWS7-F1
#
_entry.id   AF-A0A554WWS7-F1
#
_cell.length_a   1.000
_cell.length_b   1.000
_cell.length_c   1.000
_cell.angle_alpha   90.00
_cell.angle_beta   90.00
_cell.angle_gamma   90.00
#
_symmetry.space_group_name_H-M   'P 1'
#
loop_
_entity.id
_entity.type
_entity.pdbx_description
1 polymer ?
#
loop_
_entity_poly.entity_id
_entity_poly.type
_entity_poly.pdbx_seq_one_letter_code
_entity_poly.pdbx_strand_id
1 'polypeptide(L)'
;MYCGHACSLVAVDVEATAQAFLWLFNSFELRKQMGEAGRQRARAVYDWAAIIPQYEALWAQLDEIRRVQGKELKPLAHPWPARMDPFHAFASYPTRTLTPQTVLGLVDGDAETALKRTLAYRQLAMVDFAKAVLPTEAEIRAVLQAAAAGPKAALELLAQIPAERQAFIFRSLVWLVKLGVMKVF
;
A
#
# COMPACT_ATOMS: atom_id res chain seq x y z
N MET A 1 -7.96 11.21 7.99
CA MET A 1 -8.08 9.74 7.90
C MET A 1 -6.89 9.14 8.67
N TYR A 2 -7.08 8.36 9.74
CA TYR A 2 -5.95 7.81 10.53
C TYR A 2 -5.61 6.36 10.10
N CYS A 3 -4.73 5.68 10.84
CA CYS A 3 -4.08 4.42 10.42
C CYS A 3 -5.04 3.30 9.95
N GLY A 4 -6.18 3.10 10.63
CA GLY A 4 -7.13 2.04 10.27
C GLY A 4 -7.74 2.23 8.87
N HIS A 5 -8.04 3.46 8.48
CA HIS A 5 -8.57 3.73 7.15
C HIS A 5 -7.48 3.72 6.07
N ALA A 6 -6.29 4.22 6.39
CA ALA A 6 -5.15 4.20 5.47
C ALA A 6 -4.72 2.77 5.13
N CYS A 7 -4.75 1.85 6.11
CA CYS A 7 -4.37 0.46 5.87
C CYS A 7 -5.34 -0.27 4.92
N SER A 8 -6.58 0.20 4.75
CA SER A 8 -7.52 -0.34 3.75
C SER A 8 -7.13 0.03 2.31
N LEU A 9 -6.23 0.99 2.14
CA LEU A 9 -5.75 1.49 0.84
C LEU A 9 -4.28 1.09 0.60
N VAL A 10 -3.81 0.05 1.29
CA VAL A 10 -2.50 -0.59 1.11
C VAL A 10 -2.73 -2.08 0.97
N ALA A 11 -2.09 -2.69 -0.02
CA ALA A 11 -2.18 -4.12 -0.27
C ALA A 11 -0.79 -4.75 -0.41
N VAL A 12 -0.73 -6.04 -0.14
CA VAL A 12 0.42 -6.89 -0.41
C VAL A 12 -0.05 -7.93 -1.42
N ASP A 13 0.81 -8.26 -2.39
CA ASP A 13 0.58 -9.39 -3.27
C ASP A 13 0.69 -10.69 -2.45
N VAL A 14 -0.47 -11.25 -2.10
CA VAL A 14 -0.56 -12.42 -1.21
C VAL A 14 0.07 -13.65 -1.87
N GLU A 15 -0.10 -13.82 -3.18
CA GLU A 15 0.41 -14.96 -3.92
C GLU A 15 1.94 -14.90 -4.02
N ALA A 16 2.49 -13.75 -4.44
CA ALA A 16 3.93 -13.55 -4.48
C ALA A 16 4.58 -13.67 -3.10
N THR A 17 3.90 -13.19 -2.05
CA THR A 17 4.37 -13.30 -0.66
C THR A 17 4.39 -14.75 -0.20
N ALA A 18 3.31 -15.50 -0.44
CA ALA A 18 3.25 -16.93 -0.10
C ALA A 18 4.35 -17.71 -0.85
N GLN A 19 4.55 -17.42 -2.14
CA GLN A 19 5.60 -18.05 -2.94
C GLN A 19 7.01 -17.74 -2.40
N ALA A 20 7.27 -16.50 -2.00
CA ALA A 20 8.54 -16.11 -1.39
C ALA A 20 8.79 -16.85 -0.07
N PHE A 21 7.75 -17.02 0.76
CA PHE A 21 7.85 -17.84 1.97
C PHE A 21 8.12 -19.31 1.64
N LEU A 22 7.46 -19.89 0.64
CA LEU A 22 7.72 -21.27 0.22
C LEU A 22 9.16 -21.47 -0.24
N TRP A 23 9.72 -20.56 -1.04
CA TRP A 23 11.13 -20.59 -1.43
C TRP A 23 12.05 -20.54 -0.20
N LEU A 24 11.76 -19.65 0.75
CA LEU A 24 12.53 -19.52 1.97
C LEU A 24 12.44 -20.77 2.85
N PHE A 25 11.26 -21.35 3.03
CA PHE A 25 11.04 -22.52 3.90
C PHE A 25 11.62 -23.81 3.30
N ASN A 26 11.67 -23.92 1.98
CA ASN A 26 12.20 -25.10 1.31
C ASN A 26 13.72 -25.05 1.06
N SER A 27 14.40 -23.92 1.27
CA SER A 27 15.84 -23.77 1.05
C SER A 27 16.61 -23.38 2.32
N PHE A 28 17.36 -24.34 2.87
CA PHE A 28 18.26 -24.07 4.02
C PHE A 28 19.33 -23.04 3.68
N GLU A 29 19.96 -23.16 2.51
CA GLU A 29 21.00 -22.23 2.06
C GLU A 29 20.46 -20.80 1.92
N LEU A 30 19.26 -20.63 1.38
CA LEU A 30 18.64 -19.30 1.27
C LEU A 30 18.39 -18.69 2.64
N ARG A 31 17.88 -19.47 3.61
CA ARG A 31 17.70 -18.99 4.99
C ARG A 31 19.02 -18.55 5.62
N LYS A 32 20.08 -19.34 5.44
CA LYS A 32 21.41 -19.03 5.96
C LYS A 32 21.97 -17.76 5.34
N GLN A 33 21.88 -17.63 4.01
CA GLN A 33 22.35 -16.46 3.27
C GLN A 33 21.59 -15.19 3.68
N MET A 34 20.26 -15.23 3.71
CA MET A 34 19.44 -14.08 4.09
C MET A 34 19.64 -13.71 5.57
N GLY A 35 19.78 -14.71 6.46
CA GLY A 35 20.08 -14.49 7.86
C GLY A 35 21.43 -13.80 8.09
N GLU A 36 22.47 -14.25 7.39
CA GLU A 36 23.80 -13.62 7.45
C GLU A 36 23.78 -12.19 6.89
N ALA A 37 23.12 -11.98 5.75
CA ALA A 37 22.96 -10.65 5.17
C ALA A 37 22.22 -9.70 6.11
N GLY A 38 21.15 -10.18 6.76
CA GLY A 38 20.40 -9.43 7.77
C GLY A 38 21.28 -9.06 8.97
N ARG A 39 22.08 -10.00 9.49
CA ARG A 39 23.02 -9.77 10.59
C ARG A 39 24.07 -8.72 10.23
N GLN A 40 24.65 -8.82 9.03
CA GLN A 40 25.65 -7.86 8.54
C GLN A 40 25.03 -6.47 8.41
N ARG A 41 23.85 -6.35 7.81
CA ARG A 41 23.13 -5.08 7.69
C ARG A 41 22.81 -4.48 9.06
N ALA A 42 22.39 -5.28 10.03
CA ALA A 42 22.12 -4.81 11.37
C ALA A 42 23.35 -4.16 12.02
N ARG A 43 24.52 -4.78 11.90
CA ARG A 43 25.78 -4.22 12.42
C ARG A 43 26.28 -3.02 11.64
N ALA A 44 26.17 -3.05 10.31
CA ALA A 44 26.72 -2.00 9.46
C ALA A 44 25.85 -0.73 9.44
N VAL A 45 24.53 -0.87 9.58
CA VAL A 45 23.58 0.23 9.37
C VAL A 45 22.85 0.64 10.64
N TYR A 46 22.52 -0.32 11.51
CA TYR A 46 21.66 -0.08 12.68
C TYR A 46 22.42 -0.07 14.02
N ASP A 47 23.73 -0.30 14.02
CA ASP A 47 24.55 -0.17 15.21
C ASP A 47 24.67 1.30 15.64
N TRP A 48 24.70 1.56 16.94
CA TRP A 48 24.85 2.90 17.49
C TRP A 48 26.12 3.60 17.00
N ALA A 49 27.22 2.86 16.83
CA ALA A 49 28.46 3.41 16.30
C ALA A 49 28.31 3.95 14.86
N ALA A 50 27.40 3.38 14.07
CA ALA A 50 27.09 3.85 12.72
C ALA A 50 25.99 4.94 12.70
N ILE A 51 24.99 4.81 13.58
CA ILE A 51 23.82 5.71 13.63
C ILE A 51 24.18 7.09 14.21
N ILE A 52 24.92 7.15 15.32
CA ILE A 52 25.17 8.40 16.06
C ILE A 52 25.85 9.45 15.16
N PRO A 53 26.95 9.14 14.43
CA PRO A 53 27.59 10.12 13.56
C PRO A 53 26.69 10.65 12.44
N GLN A 54 25.74 9.83 11.95
CA GLN A 54 24.78 10.26 10.94
C GLN A 54 23.79 11.28 11.51
N TYR A 55 23.32 11.09 12.74
CA TYR A 55 22.49 12.07 13.42
C TYR A 55 23.24 13.37 13.70
N GLU A 56 24.50 13.29 14.16
CA GLU A 56 25.33 14.47 14.38
C GLU A 56 25.57 15.25 13.09
N ALA A 57 25.85 14.55 11.98
CA ALA A 57 25.99 15.16 10.66
C ALA A 57 24.68 15.83 10.20
N LEU A 58 23.52 15.17 10.41
CA LEU A 58 22.21 15.74 10.11
C LEU A 58 21.95 17.01 10.93
N TRP A 59 22.27 17.01 12.23
CA TRP A 59 22.10 18.19 13.07
C TRP A 59 22.98 19.35 12.63
N ALA A 60 24.24 19.08 12.29
CA ALA A 60 25.15 20.10 11.76
C ALA A 60 24.63 20.68 10.43
N GLN A 61 24.13 19.84 9.52
CA GLN A 61 23.53 20.28 8.26
C GLN A 61 22.27 21.14 8.50
N LEU A 62 21.38 20.71 9.40
CA LEU A 62 20.17 21.47 9.73
C LEU A 62 20.48 22.81 10.42
N ASP A 63 21.55 22.89 11.19
CA ASP A 63 22.02 24.14 11.77
C ASP A 63 22.52 25.11 10.69
N GLU A 64 23.34 24.62 9.75
CA GLU A 64 23.83 25.45 8.65
C GLU A 64 22.69 25.96 7.75
N ILE A 65 21.71 25.11 7.42
CA ILE A 65 20.52 25.52 6.66
C ILE A 65 19.78 26.66 7.39
N ARG A 66 19.59 26.54 8.71
CA ARG A 66 18.93 27.59 9.51
C ARG A 66 19.74 28.88 9.54
N ARG A 67 21.07 28.79 9.65
CA ARG A 67 21.96 29.95 9.68
C ARG A 67 21.96 30.72 8.35
N VAL A 68 21.99 30.01 7.22
CA VAL A 68 22.10 30.60 5.88
C VAL A 68 20.72 31.04 5.35
N GLN A 69 19.71 30.18 5.48
CA GLN A 69 18.43 30.34 4.78
C GLN A 69 17.26 30.65 5.73
N GLY A 70 17.49 30.73 7.04
CA GLY A 70 16.42 30.79 8.04
C GLY A 70 15.37 31.87 7.82
N LYS A 71 15.75 33.02 7.24
CA LYS A 71 14.85 34.14 6.91
C LYS A 71 13.99 33.90 5.65
N GLU A 72 14.41 32.98 4.79
CA GLU A 72 13.77 32.67 3.50
C GLU A 72 12.98 31.35 3.54
N LEU A 73 13.11 30.57 4.62
CA LEU A 73 12.38 29.33 4.80
C LEU A 73 10.87 29.59 4.85
N LYS A 74 10.14 28.96 3.92
CA LYS A 74 8.67 29.01 3.90
C LYS A 74 8.10 28.00 4.91
N PRO A 75 6.93 28.29 5.49
CA PRO A 75 6.20 27.31 6.29
C PRO A 75 5.96 26.02 5.49
N LEU A 76 6.13 24.87 6.14
CA LEU A 76 5.81 23.58 5.53
C LEU A 76 4.33 23.51 5.17
N ALA A 77 4.00 22.91 4.02
CA ALA A 77 2.62 22.65 3.63
C ALA A 77 1.87 21.76 4.65
N HIS A 78 2.61 20.92 5.39
CA HIS A 78 2.10 20.05 6.46
C HIS A 78 2.92 20.26 7.75
N PRO A 79 2.59 21.30 8.54
CA PRO A 79 3.46 21.77 9.63
C PRO A 79 3.39 20.93 10.91
N TRP A 80 2.50 19.93 11.00
CA TRP A 80 2.33 19.12 12.21
C TRP A 80 2.82 17.67 12.00
N PRO A 81 4.08 17.35 12.35
CA PRO A 81 4.65 16.01 12.18
C PRO A 81 3.83 14.90 12.85
N ALA A 82 3.26 15.15 14.04
CA ALA A 82 2.45 14.16 14.76
C ALA A 82 1.07 13.89 14.11
N ARG A 83 0.67 14.66 13.09
CA ARG A 83 -0.57 14.46 12.33
C ARG A 83 -0.34 14.50 10.81
N MET A 84 0.85 14.10 10.38
CA MET A 84 1.16 14.00 8.96
C MET A 84 0.18 13.04 8.26
N ASP A 85 -0.22 13.37 7.04
CA ASP A 85 -1.02 12.46 6.21
C ASP A 85 -0.26 11.14 6.04
N PRO A 86 -0.83 9.97 6.38
CA PRO A 86 -0.17 8.68 6.19
C PRO A 86 0.30 8.44 4.75
N PHE A 87 -0.44 8.90 3.74
CA PHE A 87 -0.04 8.74 2.33
C PHE A 87 1.15 9.61 1.96
N HIS A 88 1.37 10.70 2.69
CA HIS A 88 2.57 11.52 2.56
C HIS A 88 3.74 10.92 3.33
N ALA A 89 3.53 10.56 4.60
CA ALA A 89 4.56 10.02 5.49
C ALA A 89 5.17 8.71 4.97
N PHE A 90 4.36 7.88 4.31
CA PHE A 90 4.75 6.57 3.80
C PHE A 90 4.78 6.50 2.26
N ALA A 91 4.87 7.65 1.57
CA ALA A 91 4.81 7.72 0.10
C ALA A 91 5.89 6.88 -0.61
N SER A 92 7.05 6.68 0.04
CA SER A 92 8.20 5.95 -0.49
C SER A 92 8.22 4.45 -0.15
N TYR A 93 7.27 3.97 0.65
CA TYR A 93 7.23 2.57 1.12
C TYR A 93 6.75 1.56 0.07
N PRO A 94 5.72 1.84 -0.76
CA PRO A 94 5.19 0.82 -1.66
C PRO A 94 6.15 0.54 -2.82
N THR A 95 6.38 -0.73 -3.12
CA THR A 95 7.15 -1.15 -4.31
C THR A 95 6.50 -0.69 -5.62
N ARG A 96 5.18 -0.55 -5.63
CA ARG A 96 4.38 -0.05 -6.76
C ARG A 96 3.21 0.78 -6.22
N THR A 97 2.88 1.85 -6.91
CA THR A 97 1.66 2.63 -6.65
C THR A 97 0.59 2.25 -7.67
N LEU A 98 -0.69 2.33 -7.27
CA LEU A 98 -1.80 2.10 -8.19
C LEU A 98 -1.86 3.26 -9.21
N THR A 99 -1.75 2.93 -10.48
CA THR A 99 -1.85 3.86 -11.62
C THR A 99 -3.07 3.52 -12.49
N PRO A 100 -3.58 4.46 -13.29
CA PRO A 100 -4.68 4.19 -14.22
C PRO A 100 -4.40 3.01 -15.17
N GLN A 101 -3.13 2.74 -15.46
CA GLN A 101 -2.63 1.67 -16.33
C GLN A 101 -2.32 0.37 -15.60
N THR A 102 -2.41 0.32 -14.27
CA THR A 102 -2.15 -0.91 -13.51
C THR A 102 -3.15 -1.98 -13.93
N VAL A 103 -2.66 -3.11 -14.44
CA VAL A 103 -3.53 -4.18 -14.92
C VAL A 103 -4.00 -5.02 -13.74
N LEU A 104 -5.31 -5.17 -13.63
CA LEU A 104 -5.99 -5.88 -12.55
C LEU A 104 -6.95 -6.90 -13.13
N GLY A 105 -7.10 -8.03 -12.45
CA GLY A 105 -8.06 -9.08 -12.80
C GLY A 105 -8.57 -9.83 -11.59
N LEU A 106 -9.62 -10.63 -11.78
CA LEU A 106 -10.18 -11.46 -10.73
C LEU A 106 -9.21 -12.56 -10.31
N VAL A 107 -9.21 -12.87 -9.01
CA VAL A 107 -8.56 -14.07 -8.47
C VAL A 107 -9.45 -15.29 -8.66
N ASP A 108 -10.75 -15.13 -8.40
CA ASP A 108 -11.75 -16.17 -8.64
C ASP A 108 -12.04 -16.34 -10.14
N GLY A 109 -12.59 -17.49 -10.53
CA GLY A 109 -12.92 -17.79 -11.93
C GLY A 109 -14.09 -16.99 -12.51
N ASP A 110 -14.92 -16.38 -11.65
CA ASP A 110 -16.08 -15.59 -12.06
C ASP A 110 -16.41 -14.45 -11.08
N ALA A 111 -17.14 -13.45 -11.57
CA ALA A 111 -17.46 -12.24 -10.82
C ALA A 111 -18.46 -12.45 -9.68
N GLU A 112 -19.34 -13.46 -9.77
CA GLU A 112 -20.36 -13.70 -8.74
C GLU A 112 -19.74 -14.36 -7.51
N THR A 113 -18.84 -15.32 -7.70
CA THR A 113 -18.01 -15.89 -6.64
C THR A 113 -17.18 -14.81 -5.94
N ALA A 114 -16.50 -13.95 -6.72
CA ALA A 114 -15.74 -12.81 -6.22
C ALA A 114 -16.61 -11.85 -5.41
N LEU A 115 -17.83 -11.56 -5.87
CA LEU A 115 -18.76 -10.68 -5.19
C LEU A 115 -19.22 -11.28 -3.86
N LYS A 116 -19.68 -12.54 -3.86
CA LYS A 116 -20.10 -13.25 -2.65
C LYS A 116 -18.99 -13.26 -1.59
N ARG A 117 -17.75 -13.52 -2.01
CA ARG A 117 -16.58 -13.48 -1.13
C ARG A 117 -16.31 -12.08 -0.58
N THR A 118 -16.39 -11.05 -1.42
CA THR A 118 -16.21 -9.65 -1.00
C THR A 118 -17.26 -9.23 0.03
N LEU A 119 -18.53 -9.59 -0.20
CA LEU A 119 -19.63 -9.28 0.72
C LEU A 119 -19.51 -10.02 2.04
N ALA A 120 -19.07 -11.28 2.04
CA ALA A 120 -18.76 -12.02 3.26
C ALA A 120 -17.64 -11.35 4.07
N TYR A 121 -16.55 -10.93 3.41
CA TYR A 121 -15.45 -10.23 4.09
C TYR A 121 -15.86 -8.87 4.64
N ARG A 122 -16.78 -8.17 3.98
CA ARG A 122 -17.31 -6.89 4.46
C ARG A 122 -18.03 -7.02 5.81
N GLN A 123 -18.58 -8.19 6.13
CA GLN A 123 -19.26 -8.45 7.41
C GLN A 123 -18.28 -8.72 8.57
N LEU A 124 -16.99 -8.95 8.28
CA LEU A 124 -15.99 -9.16 9.33
C LEU A 124 -15.79 -7.87 10.12
N ALA A 125 -15.76 -7.96 11.46
CA ALA A 125 -15.57 -6.80 12.34
C ALA A 125 -14.29 -6.00 12.01
N MET A 126 -13.23 -6.69 11.58
CA MET A 126 -11.96 -6.08 11.16
C MET A 126 -12.04 -5.33 9.82
N VAL A 127 -13.17 -5.38 9.11
CA VAL A 127 -13.41 -4.72 7.81
C VAL A 127 -14.56 -3.72 7.92
N ASP A 128 -15.66 -4.07 8.59
CA ASP A 128 -16.88 -3.25 8.66
C ASP A 128 -16.66 -1.88 9.33
N PHE A 129 -15.59 -1.70 10.12
CA PHE A 129 -15.29 -0.39 10.74
C PHE A 129 -15.04 0.73 9.71
N ALA A 130 -14.60 0.39 8.48
CA ALA A 130 -14.14 1.35 7.48
C ALA A 130 -15.25 1.87 6.55
N LYS A 131 -16.50 1.98 7.02
CA LYS A 131 -17.69 2.32 6.19
C LYS A 131 -17.51 3.55 5.31
N ALA A 132 -16.78 4.56 5.78
CA ALA A 132 -16.50 5.79 5.04
C ALA A 132 -15.52 5.62 3.85
N VAL A 133 -14.86 4.47 3.74
CA VAL A 133 -13.84 4.19 2.70
C VAL A 133 -14.25 3.01 1.82
N LEU A 134 -15.19 2.16 2.26
CA LEU A 134 -15.66 1.02 1.49
C LEU A 134 -16.65 1.44 0.40
N PRO A 135 -16.52 0.92 -0.84
CA PRO A 135 -17.54 1.06 -1.87
C PRO A 135 -18.90 0.48 -1.47
N THR A 136 -19.97 0.94 -2.10
CA THR A 136 -21.30 0.31 -2.02
C THR A 136 -21.30 -1.06 -2.72
N GLU A 137 -22.26 -1.93 -2.41
CA GLU A 137 -22.38 -3.22 -3.10
C GLU A 137 -22.54 -3.04 -4.62
N ALA A 138 -23.34 -2.07 -5.07
CA ALA A 138 -23.53 -1.80 -6.49
C ALA A 138 -22.21 -1.44 -7.19
N GLU A 139 -21.38 -0.61 -6.56
CA GLU A 139 -20.07 -0.24 -7.09
C GLU A 139 -19.08 -1.43 -7.10
N ILE A 140 -19.10 -2.28 -6.07
CA ILE A 140 -18.30 -3.52 -6.05
C ILE A 140 -18.73 -4.42 -7.21
N ARG A 141 -20.03 -4.65 -7.37
CA ARG A 141 -20.58 -5.49 -8.44
C ARG A 141 -20.17 -4.96 -9.81
N ALA A 142 -20.28 -3.65 -10.05
CA ALA A 142 -19.89 -3.03 -11.32
C ALA A 142 -18.39 -3.24 -11.64
N VAL A 143 -17.51 -3.03 -10.66
CA VAL A 143 -16.06 -3.26 -10.84
C VAL A 143 -15.74 -4.73 -11.13
N LEU A 144 -16.33 -5.66 -10.38
CA LEU A 144 -16.07 -7.10 -10.56
C LEU A 144 -16.63 -7.60 -11.89
N GLN A 145 -17.80 -7.12 -12.31
CA GLN A 145 -18.36 -7.41 -13.63
C GLN A 145 -17.49 -6.86 -14.77
N ALA A 146 -16.94 -5.66 -14.62
CA ALA A 146 -16.01 -5.10 -15.61
C ALA A 146 -14.75 -5.97 -15.78
N ALA A 147 -14.29 -6.63 -14.71
CA ALA A 147 -13.15 -7.55 -14.70
C ALA A 147 -13.49 -9.00 -15.15
N ALA A 148 -14.77 -9.34 -15.35
CA ALA A 148 -15.19 -10.72 -15.65
C ALA A 148 -14.65 -11.25 -16.98
N ALA A 149 -14.40 -10.36 -17.96
CA ALA A 149 -13.86 -10.72 -19.27
C ALA A 149 -12.33 -10.91 -19.28
N GLY A 150 -11.66 -10.75 -18.14
CA GLY A 150 -10.22 -10.88 -18.00
C GLY A 150 -9.53 -9.63 -17.45
N PRO A 151 -8.20 -9.65 -17.34
CA PRO A 151 -7.42 -8.55 -16.80
C PRO A 151 -7.55 -7.28 -17.64
N LYS A 152 -7.71 -6.12 -16.98
CA LYS A 152 -7.87 -4.81 -17.62
C LYS A 152 -7.11 -3.73 -16.86
N ALA A 153 -6.83 -2.61 -17.52
CA ALA A 153 -6.26 -1.46 -16.82
C ALA A 153 -7.22 -0.97 -15.74
N ALA A 154 -6.65 -0.50 -14.62
CA ALA A 154 -7.41 -0.05 -13.46
C ALA A 154 -8.50 0.96 -13.85
N LEU A 155 -8.20 1.92 -14.74
CA LEU A 155 -9.17 2.93 -15.19
C LEU A 155 -10.36 2.33 -15.96
N GLU A 156 -10.13 1.29 -16.76
CA GLU A 156 -11.19 0.65 -17.55
C GLU A 156 -12.22 -0.06 -16.66
N LEU A 157 -11.82 -0.51 -15.47
CA LEU A 157 -12.71 -1.11 -14.48
C LEU A 157 -13.73 -0.12 -13.90
N LEU A 158 -13.50 1.18 -14.08
CA LEU A 158 -14.41 2.25 -13.63
C LEU A 158 -15.34 2.76 -14.72
N ALA A 159 -15.36 2.16 -15.91
CA ALA A 159 -16.12 2.68 -17.05
C ALA A 159 -17.63 2.90 -16.76
N GLN A 160 -18.20 2.09 -15.85
CA GLN A 160 -19.61 2.20 -15.45
C GLN A 160 -19.81 2.98 -14.13
N ILE A 161 -18.74 3.50 -13.54
CA ILE A 161 -18.80 4.27 -12.30
C ILE A 161 -19.01 5.76 -12.63
N PRO A 162 -19.98 6.45 -11.99
CA PRO A 162 -20.17 7.90 -12.15
C PRO A 162 -18.89 8.69 -11.90
N ALA A 163 -18.64 9.73 -12.69
CA ALA A 163 -17.39 10.48 -12.68
C ALA A 163 -17.01 11.01 -11.28
N GLU A 164 -18.00 11.48 -10.51
CA GLU A 164 -17.86 11.98 -9.15
C GLU A 164 -17.47 10.89 -8.13
N ARG A 165 -17.70 9.62 -8.46
CA ARG A 165 -17.33 8.46 -7.63
C ARG A 165 -16.04 7.78 -8.09
N GLN A 166 -15.57 8.05 -9.31
CA GLN A 166 -14.42 7.34 -9.88
C GLN A 166 -13.16 7.45 -9.01
N ALA A 167 -12.79 8.63 -8.53
CA ALA A 167 -11.60 8.79 -7.68
C ALA A 167 -11.69 7.96 -6.38
N PHE A 168 -12.89 7.89 -5.80
CA PHE A 168 -13.15 7.09 -4.59
C PHE A 168 -13.07 5.58 -4.87
N ILE A 169 -13.62 5.12 -5.99
CA ILE A 169 -13.60 3.71 -6.38
C ILE A 169 -12.21 3.28 -6.84
N PHE A 170 -11.48 4.18 -7.50
CA PHE A 170 -10.14 3.91 -8.01
C PHE A 170 -9.20 3.50 -6.89
N ARG A 171 -9.12 4.30 -5.82
CA ARG A 171 -8.33 3.93 -4.62
C ARG A 171 -8.85 2.66 -3.92
N SER A 172 -10.15 2.35 -4.06
CA SER A 172 -10.76 1.16 -3.45
C SER A 172 -10.41 -0.13 -4.21
N LEU A 173 -9.84 -0.06 -5.41
CA LEU A 173 -9.28 -1.22 -6.09
C LEU A 173 -8.17 -1.87 -5.27
N VAL A 174 -7.36 -1.06 -4.55
CA VAL A 174 -6.33 -1.58 -3.63
C VAL A 174 -6.95 -2.42 -2.52
N TRP A 175 -8.14 -2.05 -2.03
CA TRP A 175 -8.85 -2.83 -1.02
C TRP A 175 -9.28 -4.21 -1.54
N LEU A 176 -9.76 -4.29 -2.79
CA LEU A 176 -10.08 -5.58 -3.43
C LEU A 176 -8.84 -6.46 -3.63
N VAL A 177 -7.69 -5.84 -3.92
CA VAL A 177 -6.40 -6.55 -3.96
C VAL A 177 -6.00 -7.05 -2.56
N LYS A 178 -6.13 -6.21 -1.52
CA LYS A 178 -5.85 -6.58 -0.13
C LYS A 178 -6.69 -7.78 0.33
N LEU A 179 -7.95 -7.84 -0.09
CA LEU A 179 -8.84 -8.97 0.22
C LEU A 179 -8.56 -10.23 -0.60
N GLY A 180 -7.61 -10.18 -1.55
CA GLY A 180 -7.32 -11.29 -2.45
C GLY A 180 -8.46 -11.61 -3.42
N VAL A 181 -9.34 -10.64 -3.67
CA VAL A 181 -10.45 -10.74 -4.65
C VAL A 181 -9.96 -10.38 -6.05
N MET A 182 -9.07 -9.40 -6.12
CA MET A 182 -8.37 -9.00 -7.33
C MET A 182 -6.86 -9.22 -7.17
N LYS A 183 -6.16 -9.35 -8.29
CA LYS A 183 -4.70 -9.41 -8.34
C LYS A 183 -4.14 -8.44 -9.39
N VAL A 184 -2.89 -8.07 -9.18
CA VAL A 184 -2.11 -7.19 -10.07
C VAL A 184 -1.31 -8.06 -11.05
N PHE A 185 -1.19 -7.62 -12.30
CA PHE A 185 -0.38 -8.26 -13.34
C PHE A 185 0.85 -7.42 -13.68
#